data_AF-A0A8H3M8Q8-F1
#
_entry.id   AF-A0A8H3M8Q8-F1
#
_cell.length_a   1.000
_cell.length_b   1.000
_cell.length_c   1.000
_cell.angle_alpha   90.00
_cell.angle_beta   90.00
_cell.angle_gamma   90.00
#
_symmetry.space_group_name_H-M   'P 1'
#
loop_
_entity.id
_entity.type
_entity.pdbx_description
1 polymer ?
#
loop_
_entity_poly.entity_id
_entity_poly.type
_entity_poly.pdbx_seq_one_letter_code
_entity_poly.pdbx_strand_id
1 'polypeptide(L)'
;MAEWFKASDLEKFCEDAVKWCNCKLKNERNYHVSNNLVKWIELLKLHYFNPIRHCVIVPMHNLFFGITSWIVKHLWIDGRKISKNDLKIMEK
;
A
#
# COMPACT_ATOMS: atom_id res chain seq x y z
N MET A 1 7.28 23.59 -11.68
CA MET A 1 6.53 22.40 -11.23
C MET A 1 7.35 21.74 -10.15
N ALA A 2 6.80 21.55 -8.95
CA ALA A 2 7.47 20.72 -7.95
C ALA A 2 7.59 19.29 -8.49
N GLU A 3 8.72 18.61 -8.24
CA GLU A 3 8.82 17.16 -8.46
C GLU A 3 7.74 16.48 -7.60
N TRP A 4 6.65 16.08 -8.25
CA TRP A 4 5.52 15.43 -7.58
C TRP A 4 5.84 13.96 -7.25
N PHE A 5 6.85 13.39 -7.91
CA PHE A 5 7.31 12.03 -7.70
C PHE A 5 8.72 12.03 -7.11
N LYS A 6 8.85 11.47 -5.91
CA LYS A 6 10.14 11.18 -5.29
C LYS A 6 10.31 9.67 -5.25
N ALA A 7 11.29 9.15 -5.98
CA ALA A 7 11.59 7.73 -5.96
C ALA A 7 12.02 7.33 -4.55
N SER A 8 11.29 6.37 -3.96
CA SER A 8 11.69 5.76 -2.70
C SER A 8 12.90 4.87 -2.92
N ASP A 9 13.84 4.93 -1.98
CA ASP A 9 15.01 4.06 -1.95
C ASP A 9 14.64 2.67 -1.40
N LEU A 10 14.97 1.62 -2.15
CA LEU A 10 14.70 0.23 -1.78
C LEU A 10 15.53 -0.21 -0.58
N GLU A 11 16.79 0.20 -0.51
CA GLU A 11 17.68 -0.22 0.58
C GLU A 11 17.18 0.36 1.90
N LYS A 12 16.87 1.66 1.90
CA LYS A 12 16.24 2.32 3.05
C LYS A 12 14.92 1.66 3.46
N PHE A 13 14.07 1.31 2.50
CA PHE A 13 12.82 0.60 2.78
C PHE A 13 13.07 -0.74 3.48
N CYS A 14 14.03 -1.53 2.99
CA CYS A 14 14.40 -2.81 3.58
C CYS A 14 14.99 -2.64 4.99
N GLU A 15 15.85 -1.64 5.20
CA GLU A 15 16.40 -1.33 6.52
C GLU A 15 15.29 -0.99 7.53
N ASP A 16 14.34 -0.14 7.15
CA ASP A 16 13.23 0.24 8.02
C ASP A 16 12.30 -0.95 8.29
N ALA A 17 12.09 -1.83 7.30
CA ALA A 17 11.36 -3.08 7.50
C ALA A 17 12.06 -4.02 8.49
N VAL A 18 13.39 -4.14 8.45
CA VAL A 18 14.18 -4.93 9.40
C VAL A 18 14.09 -4.31 10.80
N LYS A 19 14.21 -2.98 10.93
CA LYS A 19 14.04 -2.28 12.21
C LYS A 19 12.65 -2.57 12.80
N TRP A 20 11.60 -2.53 11.99
CA TRP A 20 10.26 -2.90 12.42
C TRP A 20 10.17 -4.36 12.89
N CYS A 21 10.80 -5.30 12.17
CA CYS A 21 10.83 -6.71 12.56
C CYS A 21 11.52 -6.93 13.92
N ASN A 22 12.53 -6.13 14.22
CA ASN A 22 13.30 -6.20 15.47
C ASN A 22 12.60 -5.52 16.65
N CYS A 23 11.54 -4.74 16.42
CA CYS A 23 10.73 -4.16 17.51
C CYS A 23 10.02 -5.27 18.30
N LYS A 24 10.24 -5.29 19.62
CA LYS A 24 9.71 -6.33 20.51
C LYS A 24 8.26 -6.04 20.91
N LEU A 25 7.95 -4.77 21.17
CA LEU A 25 6.64 -4.36 21.66
C LEU A 25 5.70 -4.00 20.51
N LYS A 26 4.41 -4.27 20.70
CA LYS A 26 3.37 -3.89 19.74
C LYS A 26 3.29 -2.37 19.57
N ASN A 27 3.49 -1.61 20.64
CA ASN A 27 3.45 -0.14 20.61
C ASN A 27 4.60 0.44 19.78
N GLU A 28 5.80 -0.12 19.92
CA GLU A 28 6.98 0.27 19.12
C GLU A 28 6.75 -0.04 17.64
N ARG A 29 6.20 -1.23 17.32
CA ARG A 29 5.83 -1.59 15.95
C ARG A 29 4.81 -0.63 15.36
N ASN A 30 3.79 -0.26 16.13
CA ASN A 30 2.76 0.68 15.67
C ASN A 30 3.34 2.08 15.44
N TYR A 31 4.17 2.57 16.38
CA TYR A 31 4.86 3.86 16.26
C TYR A 31 5.79 3.90 15.04
N HIS A 32 6.55 2.82 14.82
CA HIS A 32 7.42 2.68 13.66
C HIS A 32 6.62 2.71 12.35
N VAL A 33 5.48 2.00 12.28
CA VAL A 33 4.59 2.05 11.11
C VAL A 33 4.03 3.44 10.89
N SER A 34 3.62 4.15 11.94
CA SER A 34 3.10 5.51 11.81
C SER A 34 4.13 6.50 11.25
N ASN A 35 5.41 6.33 11.57
CA ASN A 35 6.48 7.23 11.12
C ASN A 35 7.07 6.86 9.76
N ASN A 36 7.33 5.58 9.53
CA ASN A 36 8.04 5.10 8.34
C ASN A 36 7.10 4.49 7.29
N LEU A 37 5.88 4.14 7.67
CA LEU A 37 4.87 3.50 6.80
C LEU A 37 5.31 2.12 6.25
N VAL A 38 6.24 1.45 6.92
CA VAL A 38 6.81 0.15 6.51
C VAL A 38 6.53 -0.94 7.54
N LYS A 39 6.32 -2.18 7.04
CA LYS A 39 6.26 -3.42 7.82
C LYS A 39 7.13 -4.48 7.16
N TRP A 40 7.64 -5.42 7.96
CA TRP A 40 8.32 -6.60 7.44
C TRP A 40 7.32 -7.56 6.77
N ILE A 41 7.72 -8.07 5.61
CA ILE A 41 7.05 -9.17 4.91
C ILE A 41 8.12 -10.16 4.43
N GLU A 42 7.80 -11.46 4.42
CA GLU A 42 8.72 -12.51 3.99
C GLU A 42 9.22 -12.33 2.54
N LEU A 43 8.41 -11.70 1.69
CA LEU A 43 8.78 -11.39 0.30
C LEU A 43 10.01 -10.48 0.20
N LEU A 44 10.35 -9.68 1.21
CA LEU A 44 11.55 -8.84 1.22
C LEU A 44 12.86 -9.65 1.28
N LYS A 45 12.79 -10.94 1.61
CA LYS A 45 13.97 -11.83 1.56
C LYS A 45 14.36 -12.19 0.12
N LEU A 46 13.44 -12.04 -0.84
CA LEU A 46 13.68 -12.41 -2.23
C LEU A 46 14.47 -11.29 -2.91
N HIS A 47 15.71 -11.56 -3.33
CA HIS A 47 16.58 -10.55 -3.96
C HIS A 47 15.98 -9.89 -5.22
N TYR A 48 15.05 -10.58 -5.90
CA TYR A 48 14.37 -10.05 -7.08
C TYR A 48 13.10 -9.24 -6.76
N PHE A 49 12.62 -9.29 -5.51
CA PHE A 49 11.37 -8.64 -5.13
C PHE A 49 11.61 -7.19 -4.74
N ASN A 50 11.11 -6.27 -5.55
CA ASN A 50 11.11 -4.84 -5.25
C ASN A 50 9.67 -4.39 -4.89
N PRO A 51 9.33 -4.19 -3.60
CA PRO A 51 8.00 -3.75 -3.19
C PRO A 51 7.59 -2.40 -3.79
N ILE A 52 8.55 -1.49 -4.02
CA ILE A 52 8.28 -0.15 -4.56
C ILE A 52 7.86 -0.24 -6.03
N ARG A 53 8.54 -1.10 -6.81
CA ARG A 53 8.24 -1.31 -8.24
C ARG A 53 7.10 -2.29 -8.48
N HIS A 54 6.94 -3.27 -7.59
CA HIS A 54 5.96 -4.36 -7.75
C HIS A 54 4.68 -4.17 -6.90
N CYS A 55 4.51 -3.01 -6.25
CA CYS A 55 3.28 -2.68 -5.51
C CYS A 55 2.02 -2.72 -6.40
N VAL A 56 2.18 -2.50 -7.71
CA VAL A 56 1.10 -2.51 -8.72
C VAL A 56 0.39 -3.87 -8.82
N ILE A 57 1.03 -4.96 -8.38
CA ILE A 57 0.40 -6.29 -8.33
C ILE A 57 -0.76 -6.31 -7.32
N VAL A 58 -0.69 -5.51 -6.25
CA VAL A 58 -1.71 -5.51 -5.19
C VAL A 58 -3.08 -5.00 -5.69
N PRO A 59 -3.19 -3.86 -6.39
CA PRO A 59 -4.43 -3.45 -7.03
C PRO A 59 -5.00 -4.48 -8.01
N MET A 60 -4.15 -5.09 -8.85
CA MET A 60 -4.60 -6.08 -9.84
C MET A 60 -5.12 -7.35 -9.15
N HIS A 61 -4.42 -7.84 -8.14
CA HIS A 61 -4.83 -9.01 -7.39
C HIS A 61 -6.10 -8.78 -6.57
N ASN A 62 -6.24 -7.59 -5.97
CA ASN A 62 -7.47 -7.18 -5.30
C ASN A 62 -8.65 -7.06 -6.28
N LEU A 63 -8.39 -6.69 -7.53
CA LEU A 63 -9.39 -6.72 -8.60
C LEU A 63 -9.81 -8.15 -8.91
N PHE A 64 -8.85 -9.07 -9.09
CA PHE A 64 -9.12 -10.50 -9.35
C PHE A 64 -9.86 -11.19 -8.21
N PHE A 65 -9.56 -10.86 -6.95
CA PHE A 65 -10.26 -11.40 -5.79
C PHE A 65 -11.61 -10.76 -5.51
N GLY A 66 -12.04 -9.78 -6.31
CA GLY A 66 -13.30 -9.05 -6.08
C GLY A 66 -13.27 -8.14 -4.84
N ILE A 67 -12.12 -8.04 -4.15
CA ILE A 67 -11.92 -7.14 -3.01
C ILE A 67 -12.07 -5.68 -3.48
N THR A 68 -11.57 -5.35 -4.66
CA THR A 68 -11.75 -4.01 -5.24
C THR A 68 -13.23 -3.69 -5.43
N SER A 69 -14.04 -4.63 -5.93
CA SER A 69 -15.49 -4.43 -6.06
C SER A 69 -16.18 -4.25 -4.70
N TRP A 70 -15.73 -4.98 -3.67
CA TRP A 70 -16.23 -4.82 -2.31
C TRP A 70 -15.90 -3.45 -1.73
N ILE A 71 -14.65 -2.98 -1.89
CA ILE A 71 -14.19 -1.65 -1.44
C ILE A 71 -15.00 -0.55 -2.12
N VAL A 72 -15.14 -0.60 -3.46
CA VAL A 72 -15.88 0.41 -4.22
C VAL A 72 -17.34 0.46 -3.76
N LYS A 73 -17.99 -0.69 -3.55
CA LYS A 73 -19.39 -0.72 -3.10
C LYS A 73 -19.54 -0.25 -1.65
N HIS A 74 -18.84 -0.88 -0.72
CA HIS A 74 -19.13 -0.70 0.71
C HIS A 74 -18.36 0.42 1.38
N LEU A 75 -17.15 0.74 0.92
CA LEU A 75 -16.41 1.87 1.50
C LEU A 75 -16.70 3.16 0.75
N TRP A 76 -16.85 3.10 -0.58
CA TRP A 76 -16.94 4.33 -1.38
C TRP A 76 -18.39 4.75 -1.66
N ILE A 77 -19.23 3.86 -2.19
CA ILE A 77 -20.63 4.20 -2.50
C ILE A 77 -21.45 4.31 -1.21
N ASP A 78 -21.43 3.28 -0.35
CA ASP A 78 -22.19 3.31 0.91
C ASP A 78 -21.67 4.41 1.85
N GLY A 79 -20.36 4.65 1.83
CA GLY A 79 -19.70 5.75 2.55
C GLY A 79 -19.86 7.14 1.91
N ARG A 80 -20.61 7.25 0.79
CA ARG A 80 -20.87 8.48 0.00
C ARG A 80 -19.61 9.26 -0.40
N LYS A 81 -18.47 8.57 -0.53
CA LYS A 81 -17.22 9.16 -1.05
C LYS A 81 -17.30 9.40 -2.56
N ILE A 82 -18.05 8.55 -3.27
CA ILE A 82 -18.19 8.56 -4.72
C ILE A 82 -19.64 8.26 -5.09
N SER A 83 -20.20 9.02 -6.03
CA SER A 83 -21.56 8.81 -6.54
C SER A 83 -21.57 7.96 -7.82
N LYS A 84 -22.74 7.47 -8.21
CA LYS A 84 -22.91 6.76 -9.48
C LYS A 84 -22.57 7.62 -10.71
N ASN A 85 -22.68 8.95 -10.60
CA ASN A 85 -22.32 9.84 -11.69
C ASN A 85 -20.80 9.94 -11.86
N ASP A 86 -20.06 9.93 -10.76
CA ASP A 86 -18.59 9.95 -10.79
C ASP A 86 -18.05 8.67 -11.43
N LEU A 87 -18.69 7.52 -11.18
CA LEU A 87 -18.33 6.25 -11.83
C LEU A 87 -18.49 6.32 -13.37
N LYS A 88 -19.54 6.98 -13.87
CA LYS A 88 -19.73 7.17 -15.32
C LYS A 88 -18.67 8.07 -15.95
N ILE A 89 -18.09 8.98 -15.17
CA ILE A 89 -16.98 9.82 -15.61
C ILE A 89 -15.69 8.99 -15.67
N MET A 90 -15.48 8.09 -14.71
CA MET A 90 -14.30 7.21 -14.63
C MET A 90 -14.27 6.09 -15.67
N GLU A 91 -15.44 5.69 -16.19
CA GLU A 91 -15.56 4.66 -17.23
C GLU A 91 -15.19 5.17 -18.64
N LYS A 92 -15.12 6.50 -18.82
CA LYS A 92 -14.68 7.16 -20.06
C LYS A 92 -13.17 7.32 -20.11
#